data_AF-A0A9J6E2Y7-F1
#
_entry.id   AF-A0A9J6E2Y7-F1
#
_cell.length_a   1.000
_cell.length_b   1.000
_cell.length_c   1.000
_cell.angle_alpha   90.00
_cell.angle_beta   90.00
_cell.angle_gamma   90.00
#
_symmetry.space_group_name_H-M   'P 1'
#
loop_
_entity.id
_entity.type
_entity.pdbx_description
1 polymer ?
#
loop_
_entity_poly.entity_id
_entity_poly.type
_entity_poly.pdbx_seq_one_letter_code
_entity_poly.pdbx_strand_id
1 'polypeptide(L)'
;MMAAAFPDMDKVVFAWFCEQRANKVPLSGRILQQKALDFACMLGHDNIRASPGWLSRFKARHDIVANVISGEAAALDSVTSLF
;
A
#
# COMPACT_ATOMS: atom_id res chain seq x y z
N MET A 1 -15.00 11.77 17.22
CA MET A 1 -15.01 11.51 15.77
C MET A 1 -13.69 12.02 15.20
N MET A 2 -12.65 11.19 15.08
CA MET A 2 -11.41 11.59 14.40
C MET A 2 -10.55 10.35 14.16
N ALA A 3 -10.69 9.69 13.01
CA ALA A 3 -9.71 8.67 12.64
C ALA A 3 -9.62 8.53 11.12
N ALA A 4 -8.39 8.70 10.65
CA ALA A 4 -7.90 8.51 9.29
C ALA A 4 -8.22 9.66 8.33
N ALA A 5 -7.18 10.38 7.93
CA ALA A 5 -7.24 11.40 6.90
C ALA A 5 -7.28 10.82 5.47
N PHE A 6 -7.46 9.50 5.27
CA PHE A 6 -7.43 8.88 3.93
C PHE A 6 -8.36 7.67 3.74
N PRO A 7 -9.59 7.65 4.29
CA PRO A 7 -10.50 6.51 4.12
C PRO A 7 -10.90 6.33 2.65
N ASP A 8 -10.89 7.39 1.84
CA ASP A 8 -11.35 7.33 0.46
C ASP A 8 -10.40 6.53 -0.44
N MET A 9 -9.09 6.77 -0.36
CA MET A 9 -8.12 6.03 -1.18
C MET A 9 -8.00 4.55 -0.75
N ASP A 10 -7.93 4.27 0.55
CA ASP A 10 -7.86 2.89 1.06
C ASP A 10 -9.08 2.06 0.62
N LYS A 11 -10.28 2.65 0.73
CA LYS A 11 -11.54 2.01 0.29
C LYS A 11 -11.56 1.79 -1.23
N VAL A 12 -11.14 2.78 -2.02
CA VAL A 12 -11.13 2.68 -3.48
C VAL A 12 -10.14 1.62 -3.96
N VAL A 13 -8.93 1.57 -3.37
CA VAL A 13 -7.96 0.52 -3.68
C VAL A 13 -8.47 -0.85 -3.25
N PHE A 14 -9.13 -0.95 -2.10
CA PHE A 14 -9.70 -2.21 -1.62
C PHE A 14 -10.85 -2.72 -2.48
N ALA A 15 -11.75 -1.84 -2.92
CA ALA A 15 -12.82 -2.18 -3.85
C ALA A 15 -12.24 -2.74 -5.15
N TRP A 16 -11.27 -2.02 -5.75
CA TRP A 16 -10.58 -2.47 -6.95
C TRP A 16 -9.86 -3.81 -6.72
N PHE A 17 -9.19 -4.00 -5.59
CA PHE A 17 -8.54 -5.26 -5.23
C PHE A 17 -9.54 -6.42 -5.17
N CYS A 18 -10.72 -6.20 -4.60
CA CYS A 18 -11.78 -7.20 -4.51
C CYS A 18 -12.27 -7.62 -5.92
N GLU A 19 -12.44 -6.66 -6.82
CA GLU A 19 -12.79 -6.92 -8.23
C GLU A 19 -11.72 -7.76 -8.93
N GLN A 20 -10.44 -7.41 -8.76
CA GLN A 20 -9.35 -8.19 -9.36
C GLN A 20 -9.25 -9.60 -8.78
N ARG A 21 -9.53 -9.76 -7.48
CA ARG A 21 -9.59 -11.07 -6.81
C ARG A 21 -10.74 -11.92 -7.36
N ALA A 22 -11.90 -11.32 -7.63
CA ALA A 22 -13.01 -12.00 -8.30
C ALA A 22 -12.64 -12.44 -9.71
N ASN A 23 -11.83 -11.64 -10.42
CA ASN A 23 -11.28 -11.97 -11.74
C ASN A 23 -10.09 -12.95 -11.70
N LYS A 24 -9.72 -13.47 -10.52
CA LYS A 24 -8.57 -14.38 -10.30
C LYS A 24 -7.25 -13.83 -10.84
N VAL A 25 -7.10 -12.50 -10.88
CA VAL A 25 -5.88 -11.85 -11.35
C VAL A 25 -4.84 -11.87 -10.22
N PRO A 26 -3.64 -12.42 -10.43
CA PRO A 26 -2.58 -12.34 -9.44
C PRO A 26 -2.08 -10.90 -9.33
N LEU A 27 -2.37 -10.25 -8.20
CA LEU A 27 -1.90 -8.90 -7.93
C LEU A 27 -0.62 -8.91 -7.11
N SER A 28 0.46 -8.41 -7.71
CA SER A 28 1.70 -8.14 -6.98
C SER A 28 1.60 -6.86 -6.16
N GLY A 29 2.39 -6.76 -5.08
CA GLY A 29 2.45 -5.56 -4.24
C GLY A 29 2.76 -4.27 -5.02
N ARG A 30 3.61 -4.35 -6.05
CA ARG A 30 3.93 -3.21 -6.94
C ARG A 30 2.72 -2.68 -7.70
N ILE A 31 1.83 -3.57 -8.18
CA ILE A 31 0.61 -3.18 -8.90
C ILE A 31 -0.32 -2.44 -7.93
N LEU A 32 -0.45 -2.93 -6.71
CA LEU A 32 -1.24 -2.31 -5.66
C LEU A 32 -0.72 -0.91 -5.30
N GLN A 33 0.61 -0.76 -5.23
CA GLN A 33 1.25 0.55 -4.99
C GLN A 33 1.02 1.52 -6.14
N GLN A 34 1.21 1.10 -7.39
CA GLN A 34 0.93 1.94 -8.55
C GLN A 34 -0.54 2.37 -8.59
N LYS A 35 -1.46 1.45 -8.31
CA LYS A 35 -2.89 1.78 -8.33
C LYS A 35 -3.28 2.73 -7.19
N ALA A 36 -2.66 2.59 -6.02
CA ALA A 36 -2.83 3.55 -4.93
C ALA A 36 -2.34 4.95 -5.29
N LEU A 37 -1.22 5.08 -6.03
CA LEU A 37 -0.74 6.37 -6.53
C LEU A 37 -1.68 6.97 -7.58
N ASP A 38 -2.19 6.14 -8.50
CA ASP A 38 -3.16 6.52 -9.52
C ASP A 38 -4.44 7.10 -8.88
N PHE A 39 -4.97 6.43 -7.86
CA PHE A 39 -6.10 6.93 -7.08
C PHE A 39 -5.76 8.16 -6.24
N ALA A 40 -4.55 8.25 -5.67
CA ALA A 40 -4.11 9.45 -4.97
C ALA A 40 -4.10 10.68 -5.89
N CYS A 41 -3.57 10.51 -7.11
CA CYS A 41 -3.55 11.56 -8.12
C CYS A 41 -4.97 11.96 -8.55
N MET A 42 -5.84 10.99 -8.82
CA MET A 42 -7.25 11.26 -9.17
C MET A 42 -8.02 11.98 -8.06
N LEU A 43 -7.71 11.70 -6.79
CA LEU A 43 -8.34 12.36 -5.64
C LEU A 43 -7.69 13.72 -5.30
N GLY A 44 -6.66 14.16 -6.05
CA GLY A 44 -5.94 15.41 -5.79
C GLY A 44 -5.04 15.36 -4.56
N HIS A 45 -4.65 14.16 -4.12
CA HIS A 45 -3.81 13.93 -2.94
C HIS A 45 -2.35 13.65 -3.35
N ASP A 46 -1.61 14.70 -3.72
CA ASP A 46 -0.18 14.61 -4.07
C ASP A 46 0.74 14.18 -2.91
N ASN A 47 0.26 14.29 -1.66
CA ASN A 47 1.07 14.00 -0.48
C ASN A 47 1.02 12.53 -0.05
N ILE A 48 0.18 11.70 -0.68
CA ILE A 48 0.08 10.30 -0.27
C ILE A 48 1.08 9.45 -1.03
N ARG A 49 2.02 8.89 -0.29
CA ARG A 49 2.99 7.92 -0.81
C ARG A 49 2.47 6.52 -0.57
N ALA A 50 2.28 5.76 -1.65
CA ALA A 50 2.11 4.30 -1.63
C ALA A 50 3.43 3.60 -1.23
N SER A 51 3.98 4.00 -0.10
CA SER A 51 5.23 3.52 0.46
C SER A 51 5.14 2.03 0.82
N PRO A 52 6.28 1.34 0.95
CA PRO A 52 6.29 -0.04 1.45
C PRO A 52 5.54 -0.17 2.79
N GLY A 53 5.65 0.83 3.66
CA GLY A 53 4.92 0.88 4.93
C GLY A 53 3.40 1.00 4.79
N TRP A 54 2.92 1.77 3.80
CA TRP A 54 1.48 1.83 3.48
C TRP A 54 0.99 0.47 2.99
N LEU A 55 1.73 -0.19 2.10
CA LEU A 55 1.35 -1.50 1.57
C LEU A 55 1.25 -2.56 2.68
N SER A 56 2.19 -2.57 3.62
CA SER A 56 2.15 -3.48 4.78
C SER A 56 0.92 -3.24 5.65
N ARG A 57 0.58 -1.97 5.92
CA ARG A 57 -0.62 -1.62 6.70
C ARG A 57 -1.92 -1.95 5.95
N PHE A 58 -1.97 -1.71 4.65
CA PHE A 58 -3.12 -2.04 3.80
C PHE A 58 -3.40 -3.54 3.83
N LYS A 59 -2.36 -4.36 3.65
CA LYS A 59 -2.47 -5.82 3.72
C LYS A 59 -2.92 -6.29 5.11
N ALA A 60 -2.32 -5.75 6.17
CA ALA A 60 -2.68 -6.11 7.54
C ALA A 60 -4.12 -5.72 7.90
N ARG A 61 -4.63 -4.59 7.38
CA ARG A 61 -5.99 -4.10 7.64
C ARG A 61 -7.06 -4.93 6.93
N HIS A 62 -6.74 -5.47 5.76
CA HIS A 62 -7.69 -6.19 4.91
C HIS A 62 -7.46 -7.71 4.89
N ASP A 63 -6.63 -8.21 5.80
CA ASP A 63 -6.21 -9.62 5.89
C ASP A 63 -5.75 -10.19 4.53
N ILE A 64 -5.10 -9.35 3.72
CA ILE A 64 -4.59 -9.77 2.43
C ILE A 64 -3.34 -10.58 2.69
N VAL A 65 -3.49 -11.90 2.62
CA VAL A 65 -2.37 -12.84 2.69
C VAL A 65 -1.42 -12.53 1.55
N ALA A 66 -0.38 -11.75 1.85
CA ALA A 66 0.79 -11.72 1.00
C ALA A 66 1.40 -13.11 1.14
N ASN A 67 1.22 -13.96 0.13
CA ASN A 67 2.16 -15.04 -0.11
C ASN A 67 3.50 -14.37 -0.39
N VAL A 68 4.19 -14.00 0.70
CA VAL A 68 5.58 -13.58 0.70
C VAL A 68 6.34 -14.80 0.25
N ILE A 69 6.58 -14.85 -1.05
CA ILE A 69 7.77 -15.50 -1.56
C ILE A 69 8.89 -14.63 -1.01
N SER A 70 9.59 -15.13 0.01
CA SER A 70 10.72 -14.51 0.69
C SER A 70 11.70 -13.86 -0.27
N GLY A 71 12.19 -12.66 0.08
CA GLY A 71 13.41 -12.10 -0.49
C GLY A 71 13.34 -10.58 -0.68
N GLU A 72 14.43 -9.91 -0.31
CA GLU A 72 14.75 -8.49 -0.56
C GLU A 72 14.30 -7.45 0.48
N ALA A 73 15.13 -7.40 1.52
CA ALA A 73 15.81 -6.23 2.10
C ALA A 73 15.44 -4.81 1.62
N ALA A 74 15.21 -3.94 2.61
CA ALA A 74 15.65 -2.54 2.62
C ALA A 74 15.86 -2.16 4.09
N ALA A 75 17.07 -2.29 4.64
CA ALA A 75 18.27 -1.46 4.43
C ALA A 75 18.23 -0.16 5.26
N LEU A 76 19.11 -0.17 6.27
CA LEU A 76 19.88 0.94 6.85
C LEU A 76 19.11 1.99 7.69
N ASP A 77 18.95 1.70 8.99
CA ASP A 77 19.20 2.72 10.00
C ASP A 77 20.70 2.70 10.30
N SER A 78 21.43 3.59 9.65
CA SER A 78 22.80 3.93 10.03
C SER A 78 22.89 5.44 10.03
N VAL A 79 22.27 6.06 11.03
CA VAL A 79 22.67 7.40 11.44
C VAL A 79 23.84 7.24 12.42
N THR A 80 25.03 7.14 11.82
CA THR A 80 26.29 7.76 12.22
C THR A 80 26.43 8.16 13.69
N SER A 81 27.32 7.45 14.41
CA SER A 81 28.00 7.96 15.59
C SER A 81 28.72 9.30 15.32
N LEU A 82 28.89 10.06 16.40
CA LEU A 82 29.76 11.24 16.61
C LEU A 82 29.18 12.61 16.25
N PHE A 83 28.61 13.28 17.25
CA PHE A 83 29.40 14.18 18.12
C PHE A 83 28.86 14.14 19.56
#